data_AF-A0A7I8W1K7-F1
#
_entry.id   AF-A0A7I8W1K7-F1
#
_cell.length_a   1.000
_cell.length_b   1.000
_cell.length_c   1.000
_cell.angle_alpha   90.00
_cell.angle_beta   90.00
_cell.angle_gamma   90.00
#
_symmetry.space_group_name_H-M   'P 1'
#
loop_
_entity.id
_entity.type
_entity.pdbx_description
1 polymer ?
#
loop_
_entity_poly.entity_id
_entity_poly.type
_entity_poly.pdbx_seq_one_letter_code
_entity_poly.pdbx_strand_id
1 'polypeptide(L)'
;MTKAYESKDLESAYKIDKLLNLEKNYKFLNDGLSEMIYYSNFLKLICLFEQIDDVMKEYERVTPHAYTPTFSVMEEILKAIELNEGYHYVPKIWGDLILFNYSKRSDLIESLLNIAAKEKHEDGLQSLLVEMAESIVTKAEEDEANMRISRPMILTGGMIGHIMKIYTNANQYENASKMLEMYIAKANKISGFVSEEALLEIGGWYVSSKEIEKCFDVIKIMSDFGYQKVEKLRAQIQEKLDLTEDQKKILDDIV
;
A
#
# COMPACT_ATOMS: atom_id res chain seq x y z
N MET A 1 5.60 17.53 -26.24
CA MET A 1 5.07 17.03 -24.96
C MET A 1 5.54 17.86 -23.77
N THR A 2 6.84 18.06 -23.55
CA THR A 2 7.38 18.84 -22.40
C THR A 2 6.71 20.20 -22.20
N LYS A 3 6.61 21.03 -23.25
CA LYS A 3 5.92 22.33 -23.17
C LYS A 3 4.45 22.23 -22.77
N ALA A 4 3.74 21.21 -23.26
CA ALA A 4 2.34 20.98 -22.89
C ALA A 4 2.23 20.58 -21.41
N TYR A 5 3.16 19.75 -20.92
CA TYR A 5 3.23 19.40 -19.50
C TYR A 5 3.58 20.59 -18.59
N GLU A 6 4.53 21.44 -19.00
CA GLU A 6 4.92 22.65 -18.26
C GLU A 6 3.79 23.68 -18.18
N SER A 7 3.07 23.87 -19.29
CA SER A 7 1.91 24.77 -19.37
C SER A 7 0.60 24.17 -18.86
N LYS A 8 0.62 22.88 -18.48
CA LYS A 8 -0.55 22.11 -18.06
C LYS A 8 -1.68 22.12 -19.11
N ASP A 9 -1.31 22.11 -20.39
CA ASP A 9 -2.23 22.13 -21.52
C ASP A 9 -2.51 20.70 -22.02
N LEU A 10 -3.59 20.12 -21.50
CA LEU A 10 -4.06 18.77 -21.84
C LEU A 10 -4.48 18.64 -23.31
N GLU A 11 -5.15 19.66 -23.87
CA GLU A 11 -5.62 19.63 -25.25
C GLU A 11 -4.43 19.56 -26.23
N SER A 12 -3.41 20.39 -25.99
CA SER A 12 -2.17 20.33 -26.76
C SER A 12 -1.45 18.99 -26.62
N ALA A 13 -1.45 18.39 -25.42
CA ALA A 13 -0.84 17.09 -25.20
C ALA A 13 -1.51 15.99 -26.05
N TYR A 14 -2.83 15.90 -26.06
CA TYR A 14 -3.55 14.95 -26.90
C TYR A 14 -3.37 15.20 -28.40
N LYS A 15 -3.30 16.46 -28.84
CA LYS A 15 -2.99 16.77 -30.25
C LYS A 15 -1.60 16.28 -30.65
N ILE A 16 -0.61 16.49 -29.78
CA ILE A 16 0.76 16.00 -29.97
C ILE A 16 0.77 14.47 -30.00
N ASP A 17 0.04 13.82 -29.09
CA ASP A 17 -0.02 12.37 -29.01
C ASP A 17 -0.70 11.75 -30.22
N LYS A 18 -1.82 12.31 -30.66
CA LYS A 18 -2.46 11.91 -31.90
C LYS A 18 -1.49 12.02 -33.08
N LEU A 19 -0.76 13.12 -33.21
CA LEU A 19 0.21 13.34 -34.28
C LEU A 19 1.34 12.30 -34.25
N LEU A 20 1.86 11.97 -33.07
CA LEU A 20 2.92 10.98 -32.90
C LEU A 20 2.47 9.57 -33.32
N ASN A 21 1.22 9.23 -33.03
CA ASN A 21 0.64 7.93 -33.36
C ASN A 21 0.15 7.82 -34.82
N LEU A 22 0.33 8.87 -35.65
CA LEU A 22 0.08 8.79 -37.09
C LEU A 22 1.21 8.05 -37.81
N GLU A 23 0.85 7.03 -38.58
CA GLU A 23 1.75 6.25 -39.44
C GLU A 23 3.04 5.78 -38.73
N LYS A 24 4.18 6.40 -39.07
CA LYS A 24 5.51 6.07 -38.53
C LYS A 24 6.13 7.26 -37.80
N ASN A 25 5.33 8.22 -37.35
CA ASN A 25 5.81 9.42 -36.66
C ASN A 25 6.48 9.10 -35.31
N TYR A 26 6.15 7.97 -34.68
CA TYR A 26 6.87 7.49 -33.50
C TYR A 26 8.40 7.40 -33.73
N LYS A 27 8.86 7.20 -34.97
CA LYS A 27 10.29 7.21 -35.33
C LYS A 27 10.99 8.55 -35.14
N PHE A 28 10.24 9.65 -34.97
CA PHE A 28 10.79 10.95 -34.63
C PHE A 28 11.18 11.05 -33.15
N LEU A 29 10.75 10.11 -32.31
CA LEU A 29 11.39 9.86 -31.02
C LEU A 29 12.68 9.08 -31.33
N ASN A 30 13.74 9.85 -31.52
CA ASN A 30 15.03 9.43 -32.06
C ASN A 30 15.86 8.55 -31.12
N ASP A 31 15.54 8.52 -29.84
CA ASP A 31 16.21 7.71 -28.82
C ASP A 31 15.28 7.39 -27.64
N GLY A 32 15.67 6.41 -26.83
CA GLY A 32 14.90 5.97 -25.67
C GLY A 32 14.77 7.03 -24.57
N LEU A 33 15.67 8.02 -24.51
CA LEU A 33 15.55 9.13 -23.56
C LEU A 33 14.39 10.04 -23.96
N SER A 34 14.25 10.33 -25.24
CA SER A 34 13.18 11.12 -25.82
C SER A 34 11.82 10.42 -25.68
N GLU A 35 11.77 9.11 -25.91
CA GLU A 35 10.58 8.29 -25.62
C GLU A 35 10.20 8.34 -24.14
N MET A 36 11.18 8.15 -23.26
CA MET A 36 10.97 8.19 -21.81
C MET A 36 10.43 9.54 -21.34
N ILE A 37 11.03 10.65 -21.77
CA ILE A 37 10.58 12.01 -21.41
C ILE A 37 9.18 12.27 -21.98
N TYR A 38 8.92 11.84 -23.21
CA TYR A 38 7.64 12.00 -23.87
C TYR A 38 6.52 11.31 -23.08
N TYR A 39 6.61 10.00 -22.88
CA TYR A 39 5.54 9.23 -22.23
C TYR A 39 5.42 9.56 -20.74
N SER A 40 6.54 9.86 -20.06
CA SER A 40 6.51 10.33 -18.67
C SER A 40 5.71 11.62 -18.53
N ASN A 41 5.98 12.62 -19.37
CA ASN A 41 5.27 13.89 -19.32
C ASN A 41 3.80 13.75 -19.72
N PHE A 42 3.49 12.89 -20.71
CA PHE A 42 2.12 12.64 -21.12
C PHE A 42 1.31 11.98 -20.01
N LEU A 43 1.78 10.84 -19.48
CA LEU A 43 1.10 10.09 -18.42
C LEU A 43 0.92 10.93 -17.15
N LYS A 44 1.95 11.68 -16.74
CA LYS A 44 1.82 12.60 -15.59
C LYS A 44 0.81 13.71 -15.84
N LEU A 45 0.70 14.21 -17.07
CA LEU A 45 -0.26 15.26 -17.38
C LEU A 45 -1.69 14.74 -17.28
N ILE A 46 -1.98 13.59 -17.88
CA ILE A 46 -3.33 13.01 -17.83
C ILE A 46 -3.71 12.62 -16.40
N CYS A 47 -2.78 12.14 -15.57
CA CYS A 47 -3.03 11.88 -14.15
C CYS A 47 -3.54 13.12 -13.38
N LEU A 48 -3.23 14.34 -13.83
CA LEU A 48 -3.65 15.58 -13.17
C LEU A 48 -5.06 16.05 -13.56
N PHE A 49 -5.58 15.61 -14.71
CA PHE A 49 -6.76 16.23 -15.32
C PHE A 49 -7.83 15.26 -15.81
N GLU A 50 -7.45 14.01 -16.09
CA GLU A 50 -8.37 12.99 -16.60
C GLU A 50 -8.92 12.11 -15.47
N GLN A 51 -10.04 11.45 -15.75
CA GLN A 51 -10.59 10.41 -14.88
C GLN A 51 -9.67 9.19 -14.89
N ILE A 52 -9.68 8.43 -13.80
CA ILE A 52 -8.76 7.29 -13.66
C ILE A 52 -8.92 6.25 -14.77
N ASP A 53 -10.13 6.00 -15.26
CA ASP A 53 -10.37 5.03 -16.34
C ASP A 53 -9.68 5.46 -17.64
N ASP A 54 -9.71 6.76 -17.97
CA ASP A 54 -9.04 7.33 -19.13
C ASP A 54 -7.52 7.32 -18.97
N VAL A 55 -7.03 7.61 -17.76
CA VAL A 55 -5.60 7.48 -17.41
C VAL A 55 -5.13 6.04 -17.61
N MET A 56 -5.88 5.06 -17.10
CA MET A 56 -5.52 3.65 -17.15
C MET A 56 -5.59 3.07 -18.56
N LYS A 57 -6.54 3.54 -19.38
CA LYS A 57 -6.61 3.23 -20.80
C LYS A 57 -5.36 3.68 -21.56
N GLU A 58 -4.92 4.91 -21.32
CA GLU A 58 -3.69 5.44 -21.96
C GLU A 58 -2.43 4.76 -21.42
N TYR A 59 -2.40 4.46 -20.11
CA TYR A 59 -1.33 3.68 -19.48
C TYR A 59 -1.17 2.30 -20.13
N GLU A 60 -2.27 1.54 -20.28
CA GLU A 60 -2.27 0.21 -20.92
C GLU A 60 -1.87 0.24 -22.38
N ARG A 61 -2.19 1.33 -23.08
CA ARG A 61 -1.81 1.51 -24.48
C ARG A 61 -0.30 1.59 -24.65
N VAL A 62 0.41 2.20 -23.71
CA VAL A 62 1.86 2.48 -23.83
C VAL A 62 2.73 1.53 -23.01
N THR A 63 2.21 0.95 -21.94
CA THR A 63 2.96 0.12 -20.99
C THR A 63 2.54 -1.35 -21.08
N PRO A 64 3.48 -2.32 -21.11
CA PRO A 64 4.94 -2.15 -21.03
C PRO A 64 5.64 -2.04 -22.39
N HIS A 65 4.89 -2.06 -23.50
CA HIS A 65 5.45 -2.29 -24.84
C HIS A 65 6.22 -1.11 -25.43
N ALA A 66 5.75 0.12 -25.23
CA ALA A 66 6.37 1.34 -25.73
C ALA A 66 7.17 2.08 -24.65
N TYR A 67 6.80 1.87 -23.38
CA TYR A 67 7.37 2.62 -22.27
C TYR A 67 7.28 1.84 -20.95
N THR A 68 8.41 1.77 -20.24
CA THR A 68 8.44 1.40 -18.82
C THR A 68 8.29 2.67 -17.97
N PRO A 69 7.19 2.82 -17.22
CA PRO A 69 6.95 3.95 -16.33
C PRO A 69 8.11 4.19 -15.37
N THR A 70 8.57 5.44 -15.28
CA THR A 70 9.49 5.82 -14.22
C THR A 70 8.78 5.76 -12.87
N PHE A 71 9.55 5.62 -11.79
CA PHE A 71 9.07 5.74 -10.42
C PHE A 71 8.11 6.93 -10.22
N SER A 72 8.50 8.11 -10.69
CA SER A 72 7.69 9.33 -10.55
C SER A 72 6.39 9.32 -11.37
N VAL A 73 6.26 8.46 -12.38
CA VAL A 73 4.99 8.27 -13.09
C VAL A 73 4.08 7.35 -12.29
N MET A 74 4.65 6.28 -11.70
CA MET A 74 3.89 5.37 -10.84
C MET A 74 3.31 6.10 -9.61
N GLU A 75 4.05 7.04 -9.02
CA GLU A 75 3.53 7.89 -7.94
C GLU A 75 2.32 8.73 -8.37
N GLU A 76 2.36 9.34 -9.56
CA GLU A 76 1.22 10.13 -10.07
C GLU A 76 0.02 9.24 -10.41
N ILE A 77 0.24 8.02 -10.90
CA ILE A 77 -0.83 7.04 -11.13
C ILE A 77 -1.48 6.63 -9.80
N LEU A 78 -0.70 6.32 -8.77
CA LEU A 78 -1.25 5.98 -7.44
C LEU A 78 -2.07 7.14 -6.85
N LYS A 79 -1.58 8.38 -6.99
CA LYS A 79 -2.35 9.57 -6.58
C LYS A 79 -3.65 9.70 -7.37
N ALA A 80 -3.61 9.51 -8.69
CA ALA A 80 -4.81 9.57 -9.52
C ALA A 80 -5.82 8.47 -9.14
N ILE A 81 -5.36 7.25 -8.84
CA ILE A 81 -6.19 6.16 -8.32
C ILE A 81 -6.84 6.59 -7.01
N GLU A 82 -6.06 7.13 -6.07
CA GLU A 82 -6.59 7.54 -4.77
C GLU A 82 -7.64 8.66 -4.88
N LEU A 83 -7.37 9.66 -5.71
CA LEU A 83 -8.25 10.82 -5.88
C LEU A 83 -9.57 10.50 -6.57
N ASN A 84 -9.58 9.51 -7.47
CA ASN A 84 -10.75 9.09 -8.22
C ASN A 84 -11.37 7.78 -7.68
N GLU A 85 -10.94 7.32 -6.50
CA GLU A 85 -11.46 6.09 -5.87
C GLU A 85 -11.35 4.84 -6.79
N GLY A 86 -10.31 4.82 -7.64
CA GLY A 86 -10.04 3.77 -8.63
C GLY A 86 -9.44 2.49 -8.05
N TYR A 87 -9.88 2.05 -6.86
CA TYR A 87 -9.25 1.00 -6.07
C TYR A 87 -9.10 -0.35 -6.79
N HIS A 88 -9.97 -0.64 -7.75
CA HIS A 88 -9.93 -1.85 -8.56
C HIS A 88 -8.68 -1.96 -9.45
N TYR A 89 -7.96 -0.86 -9.70
CA TYR A 89 -6.68 -0.88 -10.41
C TYR A 89 -5.49 -1.26 -9.53
N VAL A 90 -5.62 -1.21 -8.20
CA VAL A 90 -4.51 -1.40 -7.26
C VAL A 90 -3.83 -2.78 -7.38
N PRO A 91 -4.55 -3.92 -7.45
CA PRO A 91 -3.92 -5.23 -7.64
C PRO A 91 -3.12 -5.33 -8.96
N LYS A 92 -3.61 -4.70 -10.02
CA LYS A 92 -2.90 -4.66 -11.30
C LYS A 92 -1.60 -3.86 -11.18
N ILE A 93 -1.67 -2.68 -10.56
CA ILE A 93 -0.47 -1.84 -10.35
C ILE A 93 0.59 -2.60 -9.55
N TRP A 94 0.22 -3.42 -8.56
CA TRP A 94 1.18 -4.30 -7.89
C TRP A 94 1.92 -5.23 -8.87
N GLY A 95 1.19 -5.90 -9.76
CA GLY A 95 1.76 -6.75 -10.80
C GLY A 95 2.75 -5.99 -11.68
N ASP A 96 2.40 -4.76 -12.06
CA ASP A 96 3.27 -3.89 -12.85
C ASP A 96 4.52 -3.44 -12.05
N LEU A 97 4.40 -3.16 -10.75
CA LEU A 97 5.54 -2.85 -9.88
C LEU A 97 6.50 -4.03 -9.73
N ILE A 98 6.00 -5.27 -9.70
CA ILE A 98 6.85 -6.47 -9.77
C ILE A 98 7.56 -6.52 -11.12
N LEU A 99 6.81 -6.37 -12.22
CA LEU A 99 7.34 -6.44 -13.59
C LEU A 99 8.47 -5.41 -13.82
N PHE A 100 8.35 -4.21 -13.25
CA PHE A 100 9.34 -3.14 -13.38
C PHE A 100 10.45 -3.19 -12.31
N ASN A 101 10.49 -4.25 -11.48
CA ASN A 101 11.47 -4.42 -10.41
C ASN A 101 11.46 -3.27 -9.38
N TYR A 102 10.25 -2.78 -9.08
CA TYR A 102 9.96 -1.76 -8.08
C TYR A 102 9.48 -2.35 -6.74
N SER A 103 9.47 -3.67 -6.56
CA SER A 103 9.12 -4.31 -5.27
C SER A 103 10.00 -3.86 -4.09
N LYS A 104 11.24 -3.41 -4.36
CA LYS A 104 12.17 -2.88 -3.35
C LYS A 104 11.95 -1.39 -3.02
N ARG A 105 10.97 -0.73 -3.63
CA ARG A 105 10.65 0.69 -3.40
C ARG A 105 9.56 0.78 -2.36
N SER A 106 9.98 0.75 -1.09
CA SER A 106 9.07 0.72 0.05
C SER A 106 8.07 1.88 0.05
N ASP A 107 8.49 3.07 -0.41
CA ASP A 107 7.65 4.24 -0.61
C ASP A 107 6.44 3.97 -1.54
N LEU A 108 6.66 3.33 -2.69
CA LEU A 108 5.55 2.98 -3.59
C LEU A 108 4.68 1.87 -3.03
N ILE A 109 5.27 0.85 -2.41
CA ILE A 109 4.50 -0.28 -1.89
C ILE A 109 3.64 0.17 -0.72
N GLU A 110 4.16 1.04 0.15
CA GLU A 110 3.41 1.59 1.27
C GLU A 110 2.27 2.50 0.78
N SER A 111 2.51 3.34 -0.24
CA SER A 111 1.45 4.12 -0.87
C SER A 111 0.35 3.25 -1.48
N LEU A 112 0.73 2.19 -2.20
CA LEU A 112 -0.20 1.22 -2.78
C LEU A 112 -1.05 0.52 -1.70
N LEU A 113 -0.41 0.04 -0.63
CA LEU A 113 -1.08 -0.60 0.50
C LEU A 113 -1.99 0.36 1.26
N ASN A 114 -1.59 1.62 1.43
CA ASN A 114 -2.42 2.63 2.05
C ASN A 114 -3.73 2.85 1.28
N ILE A 115 -3.65 2.91 -0.06
CA ILE A 115 -4.83 3.03 -0.92
C ILE A 115 -5.74 1.79 -0.74
N ALA A 116 -5.17 0.58 -0.78
CA ALA A 116 -5.93 -0.67 -0.60
C ALA A 116 -6.56 -0.81 0.80
N ALA A 117 -5.94 -0.23 1.82
CA ALA A 117 -6.38 -0.29 3.19
C ALA A 117 -7.40 0.79 3.56
N LYS A 118 -7.74 1.70 2.65
CA LYS A 118 -8.48 2.94 2.97
C LYS A 118 -9.86 2.65 3.54
N GLU A 119 -10.61 1.76 2.90
CA GLU A 119 -11.95 1.36 3.30
C GLU A 119 -12.25 -0.11 2.95
N LYS A 120 -13.40 -0.60 3.41
CA LYS A 120 -13.91 -1.92 3.06
C LYS A 120 -14.63 -1.85 1.72
N HIS A 121 -14.29 -2.77 0.82
CA HIS A 121 -14.91 -2.88 -0.50
C HIS A 121 -15.89 -4.06 -0.57
N GLU A 122 -16.60 -4.18 -1.70
CA GLU A 122 -17.39 -5.37 -2.03
C GLU A 122 -16.53 -6.63 -2.06
N ASP A 123 -17.13 -7.78 -1.76
CA ASP A 123 -16.40 -9.04 -1.54
C ASP A 123 -15.42 -9.38 -2.69
N GLY A 124 -15.81 -9.16 -3.95
CA GLY A 124 -14.97 -9.43 -5.11
C GLY A 124 -13.68 -8.61 -5.13
N LEU A 125 -13.78 -7.28 -4.96
CA LEU A 125 -12.61 -6.42 -4.89
C LEU A 125 -11.81 -6.65 -3.60
N GLN A 126 -12.49 -6.83 -2.47
CA GLN A 126 -11.84 -7.07 -1.19
C GLN A 126 -10.97 -8.35 -1.23
N SER A 127 -11.45 -9.42 -1.87
CA SER A 127 -10.65 -10.63 -2.08
C SER A 127 -9.40 -10.37 -2.93
N LEU A 128 -9.50 -9.60 -4.02
CA LEU A 128 -8.33 -9.26 -4.83
C LEU A 128 -7.30 -8.41 -4.07
N LEU A 129 -7.74 -7.52 -3.19
CA LEU A 129 -6.84 -6.73 -2.33
C LEU A 129 -6.16 -7.61 -1.27
N VAL A 130 -6.85 -8.61 -0.73
CA VAL A 130 -6.26 -9.63 0.16
C VAL A 130 -5.21 -10.44 -0.59
N GLU A 131 -5.50 -10.96 -1.78
CA GLU A 131 -4.54 -11.71 -2.60
C GLU A 131 -3.30 -10.87 -2.92
N MET A 132 -3.48 -9.58 -3.21
CA MET A 132 -2.37 -8.64 -3.40
C MET A 132 -1.53 -8.49 -2.13
N ALA A 133 -2.16 -8.30 -0.97
CA ALA A 133 -1.46 -8.16 0.30
C ALA A 133 -0.68 -9.45 0.67
N GLU A 134 -1.27 -10.62 0.45
CA GLU A 134 -0.59 -11.92 0.61
C GLU A 134 0.61 -12.04 -0.33
N SER A 135 0.46 -11.67 -1.61
CA SER A 135 1.55 -11.67 -2.58
C SER A 135 2.71 -10.76 -2.16
N ILE A 136 2.41 -9.59 -1.57
CA ILE A 136 3.42 -8.68 -1.01
C ILE A 136 4.18 -9.32 0.15
N VAL A 137 3.47 -9.96 1.09
CA VAL A 137 4.08 -10.65 2.23
C VAL A 137 4.96 -11.80 1.75
N THR A 138 4.45 -12.66 0.87
CA THR A 138 5.21 -13.78 0.28
C THR A 138 6.47 -13.27 -0.42
N LYS A 139 6.36 -12.19 -1.21
CA LYS A 139 7.51 -11.61 -1.89
C LYS A 139 8.59 -11.13 -0.91
N ALA A 140 8.20 -10.49 0.19
CA ALA A 140 9.15 -10.04 1.21
C ALA A 140 9.82 -11.22 1.93
N GLU A 141 9.09 -12.29 2.25
CA GLU A 141 9.64 -13.49 2.87
C GLU A 141 10.59 -14.26 1.93
N GLU A 142 10.23 -14.40 0.65
CA GLU A 142 11.08 -14.99 -0.38
C GLU A 142 12.37 -14.20 -0.57
N ASP A 143 12.27 -12.87 -0.60
CA ASP A 143 13.42 -11.99 -0.71
C ASP A 143 14.34 -12.09 0.52
N GLU A 144 13.77 -12.18 1.73
CA GLU A 144 14.51 -12.37 2.97
C GLU A 144 15.23 -13.74 3.01
N ALA A 145 14.58 -14.81 2.54
CA ALA A 145 15.17 -16.15 2.52
C ALA A 145 16.26 -16.31 1.44
N ASN A 146 16.20 -15.53 0.37
CA ASN A 146 17.14 -15.64 -0.74
C ASN A 146 18.40 -14.79 -0.54
N MET A 147 19.44 -15.42 0.02
CA MET A 147 20.76 -14.80 0.28
C MET A 147 21.46 -14.22 -0.96
N ARG A 148 20.99 -14.49 -2.19
CA ARG A 148 21.53 -13.90 -3.43
C ARG A 148 20.97 -12.51 -3.72
N ILE A 149 19.90 -12.11 -3.05
CA ILE A 149 19.25 -10.81 -3.26
C ILE A 149 19.99 -9.77 -2.42
N SER A 150 20.75 -8.91 -3.10
CA SER A 150 21.55 -7.87 -2.42
C SER A 150 20.71 -6.82 -1.70
N ARG A 151 19.45 -6.63 -2.10
CA ARG A 151 18.51 -5.66 -1.52
C ARG A 151 17.12 -6.27 -1.48
N PRO A 152 16.80 -7.05 -0.43
CA PRO A 152 15.49 -7.67 -0.31
C PRO A 152 14.42 -6.60 -0.09
N MET A 153 13.19 -6.91 -0.48
CA MET A 153 12.03 -6.17 -0.01
C MET A 153 11.91 -6.32 1.51
N ILE A 154 11.68 -5.21 2.21
CA ILE A 154 11.54 -5.18 3.67
C ILE A 154 10.20 -4.54 4.01
N LEU A 155 9.39 -5.25 4.79
CA LEU A 155 8.14 -4.72 5.32
C LEU A 155 8.44 -3.70 6.43
N THR A 156 7.78 -2.55 6.36
CA THR A 156 7.78 -1.53 7.43
C THR A 156 6.60 -1.74 8.37
N GLY A 157 6.63 -1.13 9.56
CA GLY A 157 5.48 -1.13 10.47
C GLY A 157 4.25 -0.50 9.83
N GLY A 158 4.42 0.53 9.00
CA GLY A 158 3.34 1.16 8.25
C GLY A 158 2.68 0.20 7.26
N MET A 159 3.49 -0.50 6.45
CA MET A 159 3.00 -1.55 5.56
C MET A 159 2.24 -2.65 6.31
N ILE A 160 2.77 -3.09 7.45
CA ILE A 160 2.11 -4.11 8.29
C ILE A 160 0.75 -3.61 8.77
N GLY A 161 0.65 -2.36 9.24
CA GLY A 161 -0.62 -1.76 9.63
C GLY A 161 -1.63 -1.68 8.49
N HIS A 162 -1.19 -1.33 7.28
CA HIS A 162 -2.05 -1.34 6.10
C HIS A 162 -2.51 -2.76 5.72
N ILE A 163 -1.61 -3.74 5.73
CA ILE A 163 -1.94 -5.15 5.46
C ILE A 163 -2.93 -5.68 6.52
N MET A 164 -2.72 -5.36 7.80
CA MET A 164 -3.67 -5.71 8.87
C MET A 164 -5.06 -5.16 8.56
N LYS A 165 -5.17 -3.88 8.18
CA LYS A 165 -6.44 -3.27 7.78
C LYS A 165 -7.09 -3.96 6.58
N ILE A 166 -6.32 -4.36 5.57
CA ILE A 166 -6.85 -5.10 4.41
C ILE A 166 -7.46 -6.44 4.87
N TYR A 167 -6.79 -7.16 5.76
CA TYR A 167 -7.32 -8.41 6.32
C TYR A 167 -8.56 -8.17 7.19
N THR A 168 -8.58 -7.15 8.05
CA THR A 168 -9.74 -6.88 8.91
C THR A 168 -10.95 -6.39 8.11
N ASN A 169 -10.76 -5.60 7.04
CA ASN A 169 -11.83 -5.25 6.09
C ASN A 169 -12.48 -6.49 5.45
N ALA A 170 -11.69 -7.56 5.25
CA ALA A 170 -12.14 -8.86 4.77
C ALA A 170 -12.64 -9.81 5.87
N ASN A 171 -12.73 -9.35 7.13
CA ASN A 171 -13.00 -10.16 8.33
C ASN A 171 -12.00 -11.32 8.58
N GLN A 172 -10.79 -11.25 8.02
CA GLN A 172 -9.73 -12.24 8.21
C GLN A 172 -8.85 -11.88 9.41
N TYR A 173 -9.45 -11.81 10.60
CA TYR A 173 -8.77 -11.35 11.81
C TYR A 173 -7.60 -12.23 12.23
N GLU A 174 -7.64 -13.53 11.96
CA GLU A 174 -6.54 -14.45 12.23
C GLU A 174 -5.30 -14.13 11.36
N ASN A 175 -5.51 -13.69 10.12
CA ASN A 175 -4.41 -13.25 9.25
C ASN A 175 -3.85 -11.90 9.70
N ALA A 176 -4.70 -10.97 10.12
CA ALA A 176 -4.27 -9.72 10.76
C ALA A 176 -3.46 -9.98 12.06
N SER A 177 -3.88 -10.96 12.89
CA SER A 177 -3.17 -11.38 14.09
C SER A 177 -1.76 -11.87 13.78
N LYS A 178 -1.60 -12.72 12.76
CA LYS A 178 -0.27 -13.21 12.33
C LYS A 178 0.67 -12.07 11.89
N MET A 179 0.12 -11.03 11.26
CA MET A 179 0.92 -9.86 10.88
C MET A 179 1.46 -9.10 12.08
N LEU A 180 0.65 -8.93 13.13
CA LEU A 180 1.09 -8.33 14.39
C LEU A 180 2.13 -9.21 15.11
N GLU A 181 1.91 -10.52 15.14
CA GLU A 181 2.87 -11.48 15.71
C GLU A 181 4.22 -11.42 14.98
N MET A 182 4.22 -11.31 13.65
CA MET A 182 5.43 -11.09 12.86
C MET A 182 6.11 -9.77 13.21
N TYR A 183 5.34 -8.68 13.40
CA TYR A 183 5.88 -7.39 13.82
C TYR A 183 6.63 -7.48 15.14
N ILE A 184 6.02 -8.12 16.14
CA ILE A 184 6.61 -8.34 17.46
C ILE A 184 7.87 -9.23 17.35
N ALA A 185 7.76 -10.37 16.66
CA ALA A 185 8.86 -11.34 16.54
C ALA A 185 10.08 -10.78 15.79
N LYS A 186 9.86 -9.84 14.86
CA LYS A 186 10.90 -9.21 14.03
C LYS A 186 11.14 -7.73 14.41
N ALA A 187 10.89 -7.33 15.65
CA ALA A 187 10.99 -5.94 16.11
C ALA A 187 12.38 -5.29 15.88
N ASN A 188 13.45 -6.09 15.81
CA ASN A 188 14.81 -5.60 15.51
C ASN A 188 15.08 -5.39 14.01
N LYS A 189 14.22 -5.89 13.12
CA LYS A 189 14.37 -5.82 11.65
C LYS A 189 13.37 -4.87 11.02
N ILE A 190 12.16 -4.82 11.56
CA ILE A 190 11.09 -3.98 11.02
C ILE A 190 11.25 -2.56 11.56
N SER A 191 11.31 -1.60 10.64
CA SER A 191 11.35 -0.18 10.98
C SER A 191 9.96 0.45 10.88
N GLY A 192 9.74 1.52 11.64
CA GLY A 192 8.47 2.23 11.67
C GLY A 192 7.43 1.57 12.59
N PHE A 193 6.22 2.12 12.55
CA PHE A 193 5.17 1.83 13.53
C PHE A 193 3.90 1.36 12.85
N VAL A 194 3.21 0.41 13.47
CA VAL A 194 1.86 0.00 13.06
C VAL A 194 0.88 1.11 13.45
N SER A 195 -0.05 1.48 12.56
CA SER A 195 -0.99 2.58 12.83
C SER A 195 -1.85 2.30 14.06
N GLU A 196 -2.17 3.37 14.80
CA GLU A 196 -3.02 3.31 15.99
C GLU A 196 -4.40 2.71 15.66
N GLU A 197 -4.95 3.05 14.50
CA GLU A 197 -6.23 2.52 14.02
C GLU A 197 -6.19 1.00 13.83
N ALA A 198 -5.13 0.46 13.21
CA ALA A 198 -5.00 -0.98 12.98
C ALA A 198 -4.85 -1.75 14.31
N LEU A 199 -4.09 -1.20 15.25
CA LEU A 199 -3.92 -1.77 16.60
C LEU A 199 -5.23 -1.78 17.39
N LEU A 200 -6.01 -0.71 17.32
CA LEU A 200 -7.31 -0.64 17.98
C LEU A 200 -8.32 -1.64 17.40
N GLU A 201 -8.32 -1.81 16.08
CA GLU A 201 -9.25 -2.71 15.42
C GLU A 201 -8.95 -4.17 15.78
N ILE A 202 -7.68 -4.61 15.68
CA ILE A 202 -7.30 -5.96 16.08
C ILE A 202 -7.42 -6.17 17.60
N GLY A 203 -7.10 -5.15 18.41
CA GLY A 203 -7.28 -5.18 19.85
C GLY A 203 -8.75 -5.37 20.25
N GLY A 204 -9.67 -4.66 19.59
CA GLY A 204 -11.11 -4.86 19.80
C GLY A 204 -11.59 -6.26 19.43
N TRP A 205 -10.99 -6.87 18.40
CA TRP A 205 -11.24 -8.27 18.07
C TRP A 205 -10.71 -9.21 19.16
N TYR A 206 -9.47 -9.04 19.63
CA TYR A 206 -8.91 -9.84 20.74
C TYR A 206 -9.76 -9.78 22.02
N VAL A 207 -10.29 -8.60 22.36
CA VAL A 207 -11.23 -8.44 23.48
C VAL A 207 -12.50 -9.27 23.24
N SER A 208 -13.01 -9.26 22.01
CA SER A 208 -14.23 -10.01 21.67
C SER A 208 -14.00 -11.52 21.63
N SER A 209 -12.82 -11.97 21.22
CA SER A 209 -12.40 -13.38 21.21
C SER A 209 -11.80 -13.87 22.53
N LYS A 210 -11.67 -13.00 23.53
CA LYS A 210 -11.11 -13.28 24.87
C LYS A 210 -9.64 -13.71 24.86
N GLU A 211 -8.86 -13.19 23.92
CA GLU A 211 -7.41 -13.41 23.79
C GLU A 211 -6.63 -12.43 24.69
N ILE A 212 -6.63 -12.68 26.00
CA ILE A 212 -6.09 -11.73 27.02
C ILE A 212 -4.61 -11.40 26.79
N GLU A 213 -3.77 -12.40 26.52
CA GLU A 213 -2.32 -12.17 26.33
C GLU A 213 -2.05 -11.27 25.12
N LYS A 214 -2.76 -11.50 24.01
CA LYS A 214 -2.64 -10.67 22.80
C LYS A 214 -3.17 -9.25 23.02
N CYS A 215 -4.18 -9.08 23.89
CA CYS A 215 -4.62 -7.74 24.29
C CYS A 215 -3.48 -6.97 24.98
N PHE A 216 -2.72 -7.64 25.85
CA PHE A 216 -1.60 -7.00 26.55
C PHE A 216 -0.45 -6.66 25.59
N ASP A 217 -0.18 -7.51 24.60
CA ASP A 217 0.79 -7.17 23.54
C ASP A 217 0.40 -5.89 22.81
N VAL A 218 -0.87 -5.74 22.43
CA VAL A 218 -1.37 -4.51 21.79
C VAL A 218 -1.25 -3.30 22.72
N ILE A 219 -1.69 -3.40 23.97
CA ILE A 219 -1.60 -2.30 24.94
C ILE A 219 -0.14 -1.86 25.15
N LYS A 220 0.77 -2.82 25.26
CA LYS A 220 2.20 -2.54 25.41
C LYS A 220 2.75 -1.80 24.21
N ILE A 221 2.48 -2.26 22.99
CA ILE A 221 2.88 -1.58 21.76
C ILE A 221 2.33 -0.15 21.73
N MET A 222 1.05 0.03 22.07
CA MET A 222 0.42 1.34 22.08
C MET A 222 1.02 2.28 23.13
N SER A 223 1.31 1.76 24.33
CA SER A 223 1.94 2.52 25.41
C SER A 223 3.38 2.92 25.07
N ASP A 224 4.19 1.96 24.60
CA ASP A 224 5.60 2.17 24.21
C ASP A 224 5.73 3.27 23.13
N PHE A 225 4.76 3.37 22.22
CA PHE A 225 4.72 4.40 21.17
C PHE A 225 3.90 5.66 21.53
N GLY A 226 3.34 5.72 22.73
CA GLY A 226 2.60 6.90 23.21
C GLY A 226 1.30 7.19 22.45
N TYR A 227 0.61 6.14 21.98
CA TYR A 227 -0.67 6.29 21.29
C TYR A 227 -1.78 6.74 22.24
N GLN A 228 -2.52 7.78 21.84
CA GLN A 228 -3.49 8.46 22.71
C GLN A 228 -4.71 7.60 23.05
N LYS A 229 -5.07 6.67 22.16
CA LYS A 229 -6.25 5.82 22.30
C LYS A 229 -5.95 4.53 23.08
N VAL A 230 -4.75 4.37 23.67
CA VAL A 230 -4.42 3.21 24.53
C VAL A 230 -5.42 3.03 25.67
N GLU A 231 -5.82 4.13 26.32
CA GLU A 231 -6.80 4.10 27.42
C GLU A 231 -8.16 3.56 26.99
N LYS A 232 -8.55 3.82 25.73
CA LYS A 232 -9.82 3.31 25.20
C LYS A 232 -9.80 1.78 25.14
N LEU A 233 -8.71 1.19 24.66
CA LEU A 233 -8.59 -0.26 24.59
C LEU A 233 -8.42 -0.86 25.99
N ARG A 234 -7.67 -0.21 26.87
CA ARG A 234 -7.52 -0.62 28.28
C ARG A 234 -8.87 -0.72 29.00
N ALA A 235 -9.71 0.30 28.86
CA ALA A 235 -11.05 0.31 29.43
C ALA A 235 -11.91 -0.85 28.88
N GLN A 236 -11.82 -1.14 27.58
CA GLN A 236 -12.55 -2.27 26.98
C GLN A 236 -12.09 -3.63 27.53
N ILE A 237 -10.79 -3.81 27.74
CA ILE A 237 -10.22 -5.02 28.34
C ILE A 237 -10.77 -5.18 29.77
N GLN A 238 -10.72 -4.12 30.59
CA GLN A 238 -11.19 -4.16 31.98
C GLN A 238 -12.71 -4.40 32.10
N GLU A 239 -13.50 -3.85 31.18
CA GLU A 239 -14.96 -3.98 31.21
C GLU A 239 -15.45 -5.34 30.69
N LYS A 240 -14.80 -5.87 29.64
CA LYS A 240 -15.33 -7.02 28.89
C LYS A 240 -14.63 -8.34 29.20
N LEU A 241 -13.44 -8.31 29.80
CA LEU A 241 -12.68 -9.52 30.14
C LEU A 241 -12.65 -9.76 31.65
N ASP A 242 -12.85 -11.00 32.05
CA ASP A 242 -12.73 -11.44 33.44
C ASP A 242 -11.24 -11.60 33.81
N LEU A 243 -10.58 -10.49 34.14
CA LEU A 243 -9.16 -10.48 34.50
C LEU A 243 -8.91 -10.98 35.92
N THR A 244 -7.86 -11.79 36.10
CA THR A 244 -7.33 -12.12 37.43
C THR A 244 -6.65 -10.91 38.07
N GLU A 245 -6.43 -10.94 39.39
CA GLU A 245 -5.73 -9.85 40.08
C GLU A 245 -4.30 -9.63 39.56
N ASP A 246 -3.60 -10.71 39.21
CA ASP A 246 -2.27 -10.63 38.58
C ASP A 246 -2.34 -9.97 37.19
N GLN A 247 -3.35 -10.32 36.39
CA GLN A 247 -3.56 -9.73 35.07
C GLN A 247 -3.95 -8.25 35.13
N LYS A 248 -4.75 -7.85 36.12
CA LYS A 248 -5.05 -6.43 36.37
C LYS A 248 -3.80 -5.65 36.71
N LYS A 249 -2.95 -6.21 37.59
CA LYS A 249 -1.68 -5.59 37.96
C LYS A 249 -0.75 -5.42 36.75
N ILE A 250 -0.64 -6.45 35.90
CA ILE A 250 0.13 -6.35 34.65
C ILE A 250 -0.41 -5.23 33.77
N LEU A 251 -1.73 -5.14 33.59
CA LEU A 251 -2.35 -4.10 32.78
C LEU A 251 -2.11 -2.69 33.33
N ASP A 252 -2.08 -2.54 34.66
CA ASP A 252 -1.77 -1.28 35.35
C ASP A 252 -0.28 -0.92 35.30
N ASP A 253 0.62 -1.90 35.16
CA ASP A 253 2.07 -1.67 35.07
C ASP A 253 2.53 -1.30 33.64
N ILE A 254 1.72 -1.59 32.59
CA ILE A 254 2.06 -1.31 31.18
C ILE A 254 1.79 0.16 30.81
N VAL A 255 0.85 0.82 31.49
CA VAL A 255 0.37 2.19 31.20
C VAL A 255 0.74 3.12 32.35
#